data_AF-A0A6N2LXX2-F1
#
_entry.id   AF-A0A6N2LXX2-F1
#
_cell.length_a   1.000
_cell.length_b   1.000
_cell.length_c   1.000
_cell.angle_alpha   90.00
_cell.angle_beta   90.00
_cell.angle_gamma   90.00
#
_symmetry.space_group_name_H-M   'P 1'
#
loop_
_entity.id
_entity.type
_entity.pdbx_description
1 polymer ?
#
loop_
_entity_poly.entity_id
_entity_poly.type
_entity_poly.pdbx_seq_one_letter_code
_entity_poly.pdbx_strand_id
1 'polypeptide(L)'
;MCRDKNREIKERTKGVCALCIGDIYYPWKETMERRRGGGDHGENYTNPFDGDDQVSSADEKEEVAVEEAFKDTKVPSWGEQITFRAMLTSLVLSIVFNFIVCKLNLTTGVIPSLNVAAGLLGFAILRFWTSLLGKAGFLKQPFTRQENTVVQTCVVASSGIAFSSGTASYLLGMTPKIANQSEGGNTPANMKELHLGWMIGFLFAVSFVGLFSIVPLRKLMILKYKLTYPSGTATAYLINSFHTPKGAKLAKKQVSVLFKYFAGSFLWAGFQWFWTAADGCGFASFPTFGPQAFARRFYFDFSATYVGVGMICPYMVNISLLLGAILSWGILWPIIETKKGDWYSADAKPSSLHGIQGYRVFMAIATMLGDGLFHVIFMLSKTIISLIINIRKKESEGSWFWRRELQACEV
;
A
#
# COMPACT_ATOMS: atom_id res chain seq x y z
N MET A 1 -24.43 22.70 -34.30
CA MET A 1 -23.03 23.15 -34.55
C MET A 1 -22.17 23.33 -33.28
N CYS A 2 -22.70 23.78 -32.12
CA CYS A 2 -21.93 23.77 -30.84
C CYS A 2 -22.01 22.46 -30.02
N ARG A 3 -22.92 21.53 -30.34
CA ARG A 3 -22.99 20.20 -29.68
C ARG A 3 -22.00 19.18 -30.25
N ASP A 4 -21.67 19.27 -31.55
CA ASP A 4 -20.79 18.30 -32.20
C ASP A 4 -19.31 18.50 -31.87
N LYS A 5 -18.87 19.76 -31.69
CA LYS A 5 -17.49 20.09 -31.28
C LYS A 5 -17.12 19.59 -29.87
N ASN A 6 -18.10 19.48 -28.97
CA ASN A 6 -17.91 18.94 -27.62
C ASN A 6 -17.87 17.40 -27.58
N ARG A 7 -18.36 16.72 -28.63
CA ARG A 7 -18.28 15.26 -28.75
C ARG A 7 -16.89 14.83 -29.26
N GLU A 8 -16.35 15.62 -30.20
CA GLU A 8 -15.03 15.38 -30.82
C GLU A 8 -13.84 15.62 -29.85
N ILE A 9 -13.98 16.57 -28.90
CA ILE A 9 -12.99 16.78 -27.83
C ILE A 9 -13.06 15.67 -26.78
N LYS A 10 -14.24 15.11 -26.50
CA LYS A 10 -14.43 14.06 -25.48
C LYS A 10 -13.94 12.68 -25.95
N GLU A 11 -13.83 12.46 -27.26
CA GLU A 11 -13.26 11.23 -27.83
C GLU A 11 -11.73 11.30 -27.97
N ARG A 12 -11.12 12.47 -28.17
CA ARG A 12 -9.65 12.61 -28.23
C ARG A 12 -8.93 12.51 -26.88
N THR A 13 -9.59 12.76 -25.76
CA THR A 13 -8.98 12.62 -24.41
C THR A 13 -9.03 11.21 -23.83
N LYS A 14 -9.71 10.27 -24.49
CA LYS A 14 -9.79 8.86 -24.05
C LYS A 14 -8.57 8.01 -24.46
N GLY A 15 -7.62 8.58 -25.20
CA GLY A 15 -6.49 7.84 -25.78
C GLY A 15 -5.14 7.95 -25.05
N VAL A 16 -5.04 8.66 -23.93
CA VAL A 16 -3.73 8.88 -23.26
C VAL A 16 -3.89 8.75 -21.75
N CYS A 17 -4.28 7.57 -21.29
CA CYS A 17 -4.41 7.25 -19.87
C CYS A 17 -3.94 5.81 -19.67
N ALA A 18 -2.70 5.64 -19.26
CA ALA A 18 -2.21 4.42 -18.62
C ALA A 18 -0.77 4.65 -18.20
N LEU A 19 -0.54 4.95 -16.92
CA LEU A 19 0.56 4.38 -16.13
C LEU A 19 0.50 4.91 -14.69
N CYS A 20 0.09 4.00 -13.82
CA CYS A 20 0.50 3.78 -12.44
C CYS A 20 0.21 4.84 -11.33
N ILE A 21 -0.46 4.32 -10.29
CA ILE A 21 -0.56 4.78 -8.89
C ILE A 21 -1.59 5.89 -8.58
N GLY A 22 -1.90 6.81 -9.51
CA GLY A 22 -2.89 7.88 -9.25
C GLY A 22 -4.37 7.49 -9.40
N ASP A 23 -4.69 6.50 -10.24
CA ASP A 23 -6.06 6.26 -10.73
C ASP A 23 -6.95 5.43 -9.80
N ILE A 24 -6.48 4.99 -8.63
CA ILE A 24 -7.39 4.43 -7.60
C ILE A 24 -8.08 5.56 -6.83
N TYR A 25 -7.47 6.75 -6.76
CA TYR A 25 -7.96 7.85 -5.91
C TYR A 25 -8.88 8.83 -6.66
N TYR A 26 -8.70 8.99 -7.97
CA TYR A 26 -9.42 9.99 -8.77
C TYR A 26 -10.85 9.61 -9.19
N PRO A 27 -11.14 8.37 -9.64
CA PRO A 27 -12.50 7.99 -10.03
C PRO A 27 -13.48 8.12 -8.87
N TRP A 28 -13.03 7.77 -7.66
CA TRP A 28 -13.87 7.71 -6.47
C TRP A 28 -14.35 9.08 -5.98
N LYS A 29 -13.54 10.14 -6.16
CA LYS A 29 -13.90 11.51 -5.74
C LYS A 29 -14.95 12.14 -6.65
N GLU A 30 -14.85 11.92 -7.98
CA GLU A 30 -15.85 12.42 -8.94
C GLU A 30 -17.20 11.71 -8.80
N THR A 31 -17.23 10.42 -8.45
CA THR A 31 -18.49 9.70 -8.20
C THR A 31 -19.21 10.21 -6.95
N MET A 32 -18.46 10.59 -5.90
CA MET A 32 -19.01 11.13 -4.64
C MET A 32 -19.54 12.57 -4.79
N GLU A 33 -18.86 13.42 -5.57
CA GLU A 33 -19.30 14.80 -5.80
C GLU A 33 -20.58 14.87 -6.66
N ARG A 34 -20.82 13.91 -7.58
CA ARG A 34 -22.11 13.75 -8.26
C ARG A 34 -23.24 13.25 -7.35
N ARG A 35 -22.95 12.44 -6.34
CA ARG A 35 -23.97 11.83 -5.44
C ARG A 35 -24.51 12.78 -4.37
N ARG A 36 -23.87 13.93 -4.13
CA ARG A 36 -24.29 14.91 -3.10
C ARG A 36 -25.15 16.07 -3.60
N GLY A 37 -25.36 16.20 -4.91
CA GLY A 37 -26.16 17.27 -5.51
C GLY A 37 -27.09 16.74 -6.58
N GLY A 38 -28.25 16.21 -6.17
CA GLY A 38 -29.28 15.77 -7.11
C GLY A 38 -30.28 14.82 -6.48
N GLY A 39 -31.21 15.37 -5.70
CA GLY A 39 -32.49 14.71 -5.46
C GLY A 39 -33.46 15.06 -6.59
N ASP A 40 -34.21 14.05 -7.01
CA ASP A 40 -35.42 14.08 -7.84
C ASP A 40 -35.28 14.42 -9.33
N HIS A 41 -35.36 13.38 -10.17
CA HIS A 41 -36.25 13.26 -11.32
C HIS A 41 -36.00 11.91 -12.01
N GLY A 42 -37.06 11.10 -12.11
CA GLY A 42 -37.03 9.83 -12.84
C GLY A 42 -37.00 10.04 -14.34
N GLU A 43 -36.07 9.37 -15.02
CA GLU A 43 -36.16 9.03 -16.44
C GLU A 43 -35.29 7.79 -16.71
N ASN A 44 -35.93 6.75 -17.26
CA ASN A 44 -35.33 5.47 -17.63
C ASN A 44 -34.44 5.66 -18.87
N TYR A 45 -33.12 5.61 -18.69
CA TYR A 45 -32.16 5.40 -19.78
C TYR A 45 -31.19 4.29 -19.39
N THR A 46 -31.42 3.08 -19.91
CA THR A 46 -30.49 1.95 -19.82
C THR A 46 -29.27 2.22 -20.70
N ASN A 47 -28.10 2.40 -20.10
CA ASN A 47 -26.81 2.43 -20.79
C ASN A 47 -26.25 1.00 -20.92
N PRO A 48 -25.62 0.62 -22.04
CA PRO A 48 -25.13 -0.77 -22.25
C PRO A 48 -23.84 -1.14 -21.48
N PHE A 49 -23.46 -0.40 -20.44
CA PHE A 49 -22.18 -0.58 -19.71
C PHE A 49 -22.37 -0.85 -18.20
N ASP A 50 -23.52 -1.38 -17.78
CA ASP A 50 -23.84 -1.71 -16.37
C ASP A 50 -23.21 -3.04 -15.91
N GLY A 51 -21.91 -3.24 -16.20
CA GLY A 51 -21.14 -4.38 -15.71
C GLY A 51 -20.56 -4.19 -14.29
N ASP A 52 -20.49 -2.95 -13.81
CA ASP A 52 -19.81 -2.59 -12.56
C ASP A 52 -20.77 -2.20 -11.40
N ASP A 53 -22.06 -1.97 -11.66
CA ASP A 53 -23.03 -1.50 -10.64
C ASP A 53 -23.52 -2.60 -9.69
N GLN A 54 -23.25 -3.88 -9.99
CA GLN A 54 -23.59 -4.99 -9.09
C GLN A 54 -22.62 -5.14 -7.92
N VAL A 55 -21.36 -4.69 -8.05
CA VAL A 55 -20.36 -4.82 -6.98
C VAL A 55 -20.60 -3.77 -5.89
N SER A 56 -20.90 -2.52 -6.25
CA SER A 56 -21.11 -1.45 -5.26
C SER A 56 -22.40 -1.59 -4.46
N SER A 57 -23.46 -2.13 -5.07
CA SER A 57 -24.76 -2.30 -4.39
C SER A 57 -24.78 -3.49 -3.42
N ALA A 58 -23.91 -4.48 -3.63
CA ALA A 58 -23.72 -5.60 -2.70
C ALA A 58 -22.92 -5.15 -1.46
N ASP A 59 -21.82 -4.41 -1.66
CA ASP A 59 -21.01 -3.86 -0.57
C ASP A 59 -21.82 -2.88 0.28
N GLU A 60 -22.58 -1.94 -0.31
CA GLU A 60 -23.44 -0.99 0.44
C GLU A 60 -24.54 -1.71 1.24
N LYS A 61 -25.12 -2.80 0.72
CA LYS A 61 -26.13 -3.60 1.45
C LYS A 61 -25.51 -4.41 2.59
N GLU A 62 -24.30 -4.92 2.41
CA GLU A 62 -23.56 -5.63 3.45
C GLU A 62 -23.08 -4.68 4.56
N GLU A 63 -22.70 -3.44 4.20
CA GLU A 63 -22.36 -2.36 5.15
C GLU A 63 -23.53 -2.03 6.09
N VAL A 64 -24.72 -1.81 5.54
CA VAL A 64 -25.92 -1.49 6.34
C VAL A 64 -26.30 -2.66 7.26
N ALA A 65 -26.18 -3.90 6.79
CA ALA A 65 -26.51 -5.09 7.56
C ALA A 65 -25.53 -5.37 8.72
N VAL A 66 -24.24 -5.08 8.52
CA VAL A 66 -23.22 -5.29 9.56
C VAL A 66 -23.31 -4.22 10.65
N GLU A 67 -23.47 -2.95 10.28
CA GLU A 67 -23.65 -1.88 11.28
C GLU A 67 -24.95 -2.06 12.06
N GLU A 68 -26.03 -2.51 11.40
CA GLU A 68 -27.30 -2.84 12.04
C GLU A 68 -27.21 -3.98 13.05
N ALA A 69 -26.39 -5.01 12.79
CA ALA A 69 -26.16 -6.11 13.72
C ALA A 69 -25.53 -5.68 15.05
N PHE A 70 -25.05 -4.44 15.15
CA PHE A 70 -24.24 -3.96 16.25
C PHE A 70 -24.67 -2.61 16.83
N LYS A 71 -25.77 -2.02 16.36
CA LYS A 71 -26.32 -0.73 16.82
C LYS A 71 -26.49 -0.67 18.35
N ASP A 72 -26.89 -1.79 18.98
CA ASP A 72 -27.18 -1.85 20.42
C ASP A 72 -26.02 -2.36 21.28
N THR A 73 -24.85 -2.64 20.69
CA THR A 73 -23.70 -3.15 21.44
C THR A 73 -22.93 -2.00 22.08
N LYS A 74 -22.97 -1.89 23.42
CA LYS A 74 -22.20 -0.87 24.14
C LYS A 74 -20.69 -1.04 23.89
N VAL A 75 -20.04 0.04 23.44
CA VAL A 75 -18.58 0.05 23.25
C VAL A 75 -17.90 0.06 24.63
N PRO A 76 -17.00 -0.91 24.93
CA PRO A 76 -16.28 -0.95 26.19
C PRO A 76 -15.32 0.24 26.31
N SER A 77 -14.95 0.62 27.54
CA SER A 77 -14.00 1.72 27.77
C SER A 77 -12.61 1.40 27.22
N TRP A 78 -11.78 2.41 26.95
CA TRP A 78 -10.46 2.20 26.32
C TRP A 78 -9.55 1.23 27.10
N GLY A 79 -9.61 1.26 28.44
CA GLY A 79 -8.82 0.37 29.30
C GLY A 79 -9.30 -1.09 29.25
N GLU A 80 -10.57 -1.31 28.95
CA GLU A 80 -11.15 -2.66 28.77
C GLU A 80 -10.93 -3.22 27.37
N GLN A 81 -10.60 -2.36 26.39
CA GLN A 81 -10.24 -2.79 25.02
C GLN A 81 -8.82 -3.37 24.97
N ILE A 82 -7.94 -2.94 25.88
CA ILE A 82 -6.56 -3.41 25.99
C ILE A 82 -6.52 -4.58 26.96
N THR A 83 -6.71 -5.79 26.43
CA THR A 83 -6.62 -7.01 27.22
C THR A 83 -5.20 -7.58 27.21
N PHE A 84 -4.82 -8.31 28.26
CA PHE A 84 -3.54 -9.02 28.29
C PHE A 84 -3.39 -10.02 27.13
N ARG A 85 -4.47 -10.73 26.78
CA ARG A 85 -4.47 -11.69 25.66
C ARG A 85 -4.25 -11.00 24.30
N ALA A 86 -4.81 -9.80 24.10
CA ALA A 86 -4.59 -9.01 22.90
C ALA A 86 -3.13 -8.56 22.80
N MET A 87 -2.56 -8.06 23.91
CA MET A 87 -1.16 -7.62 23.94
C MET A 87 -0.17 -8.78 23.70
N LEU A 88 -0.45 -9.95 24.28
CA LEU A 88 0.38 -11.14 24.03
C LEU A 88 0.26 -11.61 22.58
N THR A 89 -0.96 -11.66 22.05
CA THR A 89 -1.21 -12.04 20.64
C THR A 89 -0.54 -11.07 19.68
N SER A 90 -0.61 -9.77 19.96
CA SER A 90 0.02 -8.75 19.13
C SER A 90 1.54 -8.83 19.19
N LEU A 91 2.14 -9.14 20.34
CA LEU A 91 3.59 -9.37 20.46
C LEU A 91 4.05 -10.54 19.58
N VAL A 92 3.38 -11.70 19.69
CA VAL A 92 3.73 -12.90 18.90
C VAL A 92 3.58 -12.64 17.41
N LEU A 93 2.45 -12.04 16.99
CA LEU A 93 2.23 -11.70 15.59
C LEU A 93 3.22 -10.65 15.08
N SER A 94 3.60 -9.67 15.91
CA SER A 94 4.56 -8.63 15.52
C SER A 94 5.94 -9.22 15.22
N ILE A 95 6.41 -10.21 16.00
CA ILE A 95 7.67 -10.91 15.71
C ILE A 95 7.63 -11.55 14.32
N VAL A 96 6.56 -12.29 14.02
CA VAL A 96 6.37 -12.96 12.72
C VAL A 96 6.32 -11.95 11.58
N PHE A 97 5.52 -10.89 11.72
CA PHE A 97 5.36 -9.88 10.67
C PHE A 97 6.63 -9.06 10.45
N ASN A 98 7.42 -8.80 11.49
CA ASN A 98 8.71 -8.13 11.36
C ASN A 98 9.70 -8.95 10.52
N PHE A 99 9.76 -10.28 10.71
CA PHE A 99 10.58 -11.13 9.84
C PHE A 99 10.13 -11.06 8.38
N ILE A 100 8.81 -11.10 8.13
CA ILE A 100 8.24 -10.99 6.79
C ILE A 100 8.60 -9.64 6.17
N VAL A 101 8.40 -8.53 6.90
CA VAL A 101 8.70 -7.18 6.44
C VAL A 101 10.19 -6.99 6.17
N CYS A 102 11.07 -7.40 7.08
CA CYS A 102 12.52 -7.29 6.87
C CYS A 102 12.96 -8.07 5.63
N LYS A 103 12.43 -9.29 5.45
CA LYS A 103 12.73 -10.10 4.28
C LYS A 103 12.25 -9.44 3.00
N LEU A 104 11.00 -8.97 2.95
CA LEU A 104 10.46 -8.26 1.78
C LEU A 104 11.26 -6.97 1.51
N ASN A 105 11.64 -6.22 2.54
CA ASN A 105 12.42 -5.00 2.39
C ASN A 105 13.79 -5.28 1.75
N LEU A 106 14.48 -6.35 2.18
CA LEU A 106 15.79 -6.73 1.62
C LEU A 106 15.71 -7.36 0.23
N THR A 107 14.62 -8.06 -0.12
CA THR A 107 14.50 -8.76 -1.40
C THR A 107 13.79 -7.95 -2.49
N THR A 108 12.65 -7.35 -2.15
CA THR A 108 11.76 -6.70 -3.12
C THR A 108 11.79 -5.18 -3.01
N GLY A 109 12.13 -4.63 -1.83
CA GLY A 109 12.02 -3.20 -1.53
C GLY A 109 10.59 -2.65 -1.54
N VAL A 110 9.59 -3.50 -1.77
CA VAL A 110 8.16 -3.14 -1.87
C VAL A 110 7.37 -4.03 -0.92
N ILE A 111 6.60 -3.41 -0.03
CA ILE A 111 5.81 -4.11 0.98
C ILE A 111 4.32 -3.89 0.70
N PRO A 112 3.53 -4.96 0.50
CA PRO A 112 2.08 -4.84 0.38
C PRO A 112 1.46 -4.47 1.73
N SER A 113 0.24 -3.92 1.72
CA SER A 113 -0.48 -3.65 2.95
C SER A 113 -0.76 -4.94 3.73
N LEU A 114 -0.24 -5.02 4.96
CA LEU A 114 -0.39 -6.18 5.84
C LEU A 114 -1.59 -6.06 6.80
N ASN A 115 -2.40 -5.01 6.66
CA ASN A 115 -3.49 -4.67 7.58
C ASN A 115 -4.56 -5.78 7.67
N VAL A 116 -4.98 -6.30 6.50
CA VAL A 116 -5.99 -7.36 6.38
C VAL A 116 -5.47 -8.67 6.98
N ALA A 117 -4.22 -9.03 6.69
CA ALA A 117 -3.60 -10.24 7.23
C ALA A 117 -3.47 -10.18 8.76
N ALA A 118 -3.05 -9.03 9.31
CA ALA A 118 -2.98 -8.81 10.75
C ALA A 118 -4.35 -8.92 11.43
N GLY A 119 -5.40 -8.31 10.84
CA GLY A 119 -6.77 -8.39 11.37
C GLY A 119 -7.39 -9.80 11.32
N LEU A 120 -7.12 -10.57 10.26
CA LEU A 120 -7.60 -11.95 10.10
C LEU A 120 -6.89 -12.92 11.05
N LEU A 121 -5.56 -12.86 11.12
CA LEU A 121 -4.77 -13.72 12.01
C LEU A 121 -4.99 -13.36 13.48
N GLY A 122 -5.13 -12.06 13.80
CA GLY A 122 -5.53 -11.59 15.11
C GLY A 122 -6.86 -12.20 15.56
N PHE A 123 -7.87 -12.18 14.68
CA PHE A 123 -9.17 -12.80 14.93
C PHE A 123 -9.04 -14.30 15.18
N ALA A 124 -8.28 -15.01 14.35
CA ALA A 124 -8.12 -16.46 14.46
C ALA A 124 -7.45 -16.87 15.78
N ILE A 125 -6.35 -16.21 16.14
CA ILE A 125 -5.59 -16.52 17.36
C ILE A 125 -6.39 -16.15 18.60
N LEU A 126 -7.01 -14.96 18.64
CA LEU A 126 -7.83 -14.56 19.78
C LEU A 126 -9.07 -15.45 19.94
N ARG A 127 -9.71 -15.85 18.85
CA ARG A 127 -10.83 -16.81 18.90
C ARG A 127 -10.39 -18.17 19.43
N PHE A 128 -9.22 -18.65 19.03
CA PHE A 128 -8.64 -19.88 19.57
C PHE A 128 -8.33 -19.74 21.07
N TRP A 129 -7.65 -18.66 21.46
CA TRP A 129 -7.27 -18.37 22.84
C TRP A 129 -8.48 -18.22 23.77
N THR A 130 -9.51 -17.52 23.32
CA THR A 130 -10.79 -17.38 24.06
C THR A 130 -11.56 -18.68 24.16
N SER A 131 -11.55 -19.52 23.13
CA SER A 131 -12.15 -20.86 23.19
C SER A 131 -11.42 -21.76 24.19
N LEU A 132 -10.09 -21.65 24.26
CA LEU A 132 -9.26 -22.40 25.22
C LEU A 132 -9.52 -21.94 26.66
N LEU A 133 -9.53 -20.62 26.90
CA LEU A 133 -9.85 -20.04 28.20
C LEU A 133 -11.29 -20.33 28.65
N GLY A 134 -12.24 -20.37 27.72
CA GLY A 134 -13.63 -20.75 27.99
C GLY A 134 -13.74 -22.20 28.47
N LYS A 135 -12.99 -23.12 27.86
CA LYS A 135 -12.91 -24.52 28.31
C LYS A 135 -12.21 -24.66 29.66
N ALA A 136 -11.26 -23.78 29.97
CA ALA A 136 -10.53 -23.76 31.24
C ALA A 136 -11.26 -22.99 32.36
N GLY A 137 -12.42 -22.38 32.10
CA GLY A 137 -13.22 -21.65 33.09
C GLY A 137 -12.70 -20.25 33.49
N PHE A 138 -11.62 -19.76 32.87
CA PHE A 138 -11.00 -18.46 33.21
C PHE A 138 -11.47 -17.28 32.34
N LEU A 139 -12.57 -17.43 31.60
CA LEU A 139 -13.03 -16.40 30.66
C LEU A 139 -13.73 -15.24 31.38
N LYS A 140 -12.99 -14.17 31.68
CA LYS A 140 -13.55 -12.95 32.31
C LYS A 140 -14.32 -12.04 31.35
N GLN A 141 -13.95 -11.99 30.07
CA GLN A 141 -14.56 -11.09 29.07
C GLN A 141 -14.69 -11.75 27.69
N PRO A 142 -15.82 -11.53 26.97
CA PRO A 142 -16.00 -12.03 25.60
C PRO A 142 -15.01 -11.36 24.64
N PHE A 143 -14.74 -12.01 23.50
CA PHE A 143 -13.89 -11.45 22.45
C PHE A 143 -14.65 -10.35 21.69
N THR A 144 -14.05 -9.15 21.62
CA THR A 144 -14.70 -7.96 21.03
C THR A 144 -14.00 -7.50 19.75
N ARG A 145 -14.74 -6.74 18.94
CA ARG A 145 -14.23 -6.14 17.69
C ARG A 145 -13.08 -5.16 17.95
N GLN A 146 -13.22 -4.36 19.00
CA GLN A 146 -12.24 -3.37 19.43
C GLN A 146 -10.92 -4.04 19.82
N GLU A 147 -11.00 -5.17 20.54
CA GLU A 147 -9.83 -5.96 20.90
C GLU A 147 -9.07 -6.48 19.66
N ASN A 148 -9.79 -6.93 18.62
CA ASN A 148 -9.15 -7.32 17.36
C ASN A 148 -8.49 -6.13 16.65
N THR A 149 -9.12 -4.96 16.70
CA THR A 149 -8.54 -3.70 16.16
C THR A 149 -7.27 -3.30 16.92
N VAL A 150 -7.21 -3.50 18.24
CA VAL A 150 -5.98 -3.27 19.03
C VAL A 150 -4.86 -4.18 18.55
N VAL A 151 -5.11 -5.47 18.37
CA VAL A 151 -4.11 -6.42 17.83
C VAL A 151 -3.64 -5.99 16.44
N GLN A 152 -4.57 -5.70 15.54
CA GLN A 152 -4.24 -5.25 14.18
C GLN A 152 -3.39 -3.97 14.20
N THR A 153 -3.74 -3.00 15.04
CA THR A 153 -3.01 -1.74 15.16
C THR A 153 -1.59 -1.95 15.67
N CYS A 154 -1.40 -2.77 16.72
CA CYS A 154 -0.10 -3.07 17.28
C CYS A 154 0.82 -3.78 16.27
N VAL A 155 0.32 -4.78 15.56
CA VAL A 155 1.08 -5.55 14.57
C VAL A 155 1.49 -4.65 13.39
N VAL A 156 0.53 -3.86 12.88
CA VAL A 156 0.82 -2.94 11.76
C VAL A 156 1.78 -1.83 12.18
N ALA A 157 1.64 -1.27 13.39
CA ALA A 157 2.58 -0.27 13.89
C ALA A 157 4.01 -0.83 14.04
N SER A 158 4.15 -2.03 14.61
CA SER A 158 5.46 -2.69 14.77
C SER A 158 6.10 -2.99 13.40
N SER A 159 5.34 -3.62 12.50
CA SER A 159 5.82 -3.96 11.15
C SER A 159 6.09 -2.72 10.28
N GLY A 160 5.31 -1.64 10.46
CA GLY A 160 5.53 -0.37 9.79
C GLY A 160 6.84 0.29 10.20
N ILE A 161 7.19 0.24 11.50
CA ILE A 161 8.49 0.70 12.00
C ILE A 161 9.62 -0.13 11.38
N ALA A 162 9.49 -1.46 11.29
CA ALA A 162 10.50 -2.31 10.66
C ALA A 162 10.80 -1.92 9.20
N PHE A 163 9.83 -1.33 8.49
CA PHE A 163 10.04 -0.76 7.16
C PHE A 163 10.62 0.66 7.20
N SER A 164 9.95 1.58 7.90
CA SER A 164 10.23 3.03 7.82
C SER A 164 11.48 3.47 8.58
N SER A 165 11.91 2.71 9.58
CA SER A 165 13.11 2.99 10.38
C SER A 165 14.43 2.74 9.65
N GLY A 166 14.38 2.25 8.40
CA GLY A 166 15.56 2.04 7.58
C GLY A 166 16.50 0.94 8.06
N THR A 167 16.04 0.05 8.94
CA THR A 167 16.79 -1.13 9.42
C THR A 167 17.31 -2.01 8.29
N ALA A 168 16.61 -2.05 7.15
CA ALA A 168 17.02 -2.78 5.94
C ALA A 168 17.56 -1.86 4.81
N SER A 169 17.71 -0.55 5.06
CA SER A 169 18.23 0.40 4.08
C SER A 169 19.37 1.25 4.66
N TYR A 170 19.11 2.50 5.01
CA TYR A 170 20.14 3.46 5.42
C TYR A 170 20.79 3.10 6.76
N LEU A 171 20.06 2.53 7.71
CA LEU A 171 20.62 2.12 9.01
C LEU A 171 21.66 1.03 8.80
N LEU A 172 21.33 0.01 8.00
CA LEU A 172 22.25 -1.06 7.63
C LEU A 172 23.45 -0.51 6.84
N GLY A 173 23.21 0.39 5.89
CA GLY A 173 24.23 1.02 5.05
C GLY A 173 25.26 1.85 5.82
N MET A 174 24.86 2.49 6.93
CA MET A 174 25.76 3.26 7.80
C MET A 174 26.73 2.40 8.62
N THR A 175 26.52 1.07 8.68
CA THR A 175 27.38 0.17 9.44
C THR A 175 28.75 0.08 8.74
N PRO A 176 29.88 0.16 9.46
CA PRO A 176 31.22 0.14 8.87
C PRO A 176 31.47 -1.11 8.00
N LYS A 177 30.88 -2.26 8.36
CA LYS A 177 30.97 -3.50 7.57
C LYS A 177 30.39 -3.39 6.15
N ILE A 178 29.31 -2.63 5.99
CA ILE A 178 28.62 -2.44 4.71
C ILE A 178 29.23 -1.25 3.99
N ALA A 179 29.46 -0.14 4.71
CA ALA A 179 30.09 1.06 4.17
C ALA A 179 31.45 0.75 3.53
N ASN A 180 32.29 -0.07 4.18
CA ASN A 180 33.60 -0.46 3.64
C ASN A 180 33.54 -1.30 2.35
N GLN A 181 32.38 -1.84 1.98
CA GLN A 181 32.20 -2.54 0.70
C GLN A 181 31.93 -1.57 -0.46
N SER A 182 31.67 -0.30 -0.17
CA SER A 182 31.43 0.74 -1.18
C SER A 182 32.73 1.46 -1.56
N GLU A 183 32.87 1.78 -2.85
CA GLU A 183 34.13 2.27 -3.44
C GLU A 183 34.41 3.77 -3.14
N GLY A 184 33.51 4.52 -2.49
CA GLY A 184 33.74 5.94 -2.17
C GLY A 184 32.69 6.59 -1.27
N GLY A 185 33.04 7.72 -0.62
CA GLY A 185 32.13 8.53 0.22
C GLY A 185 32.04 8.14 1.71
N ASN A 186 32.81 7.14 2.14
CA ASN A 186 32.83 6.64 3.52
C ASN A 186 33.69 7.51 4.44
N THR A 187 33.16 8.67 4.84
CA THR A 187 33.78 9.45 5.91
C THR A 187 33.40 8.88 7.29
N PRO A 188 34.24 9.07 8.32
CA PRO A 188 33.88 8.69 9.70
C PRO A 188 32.59 9.35 10.19
N ALA A 189 32.17 10.46 9.58
CA ALA A 189 30.90 11.13 9.87
C ALA A 189 29.67 10.39 9.30
N ASN A 190 29.85 9.63 8.21
CA ASN A 190 28.78 8.89 7.53
C ASN A 190 28.65 7.45 8.06
N MET A 191 29.63 6.96 8.82
CA MET A 191 29.66 5.61 9.38
C MET A 191 29.40 5.65 10.89
N LYS A 192 28.56 4.74 11.38
CA LYS A 192 28.30 4.63 12.82
C LYS A 192 28.12 3.18 13.23
N GLU A 193 28.72 2.81 14.36
CA GLU A 193 28.45 1.52 14.98
C GLU A 193 27.06 1.56 15.64
N LEU A 194 26.19 0.66 15.17
CA LEU A 194 24.83 0.53 15.64
C LEU A 194 24.80 -0.21 16.98
N HIS A 195 25.00 0.51 18.07
CA HIS A 195 24.71 -0.02 19.41
C HIS A 195 23.20 -0.11 19.63
N LEU A 196 22.76 -1.16 20.35
CA LEU A 196 21.35 -1.39 20.65
C LEU A 196 20.68 -0.17 21.30
N GLY A 197 21.36 0.48 22.26
CA GLY A 197 20.83 1.67 22.92
C GLY A 197 20.62 2.86 21.98
N TRP A 198 21.51 3.04 21.00
CA TRP A 198 21.36 4.09 19.99
C TRP A 198 20.22 3.78 19.03
N MET A 199 20.07 2.51 18.61
CA MET A 199 18.95 2.08 17.78
C MET A 199 17.61 2.29 18.50
N ILE A 200 17.52 1.95 19.79
CA ILE A 200 16.32 2.21 20.60
C ILE A 200 16.03 3.71 20.67
N GLY A 201 17.03 4.54 20.95
CA GLY A 201 16.87 5.99 20.99
C GLY A 201 16.44 6.60 19.65
N PHE A 202 17.03 6.13 18.55
CA PHE A 202 16.67 6.54 17.18
C PHE A 202 15.23 6.16 16.85
N LEU A 203 14.86 4.88 17.07
CA LEU A 203 13.50 4.40 16.83
C LEU A 203 12.47 5.13 17.68
N PHE A 204 12.81 5.43 18.94
CA PHE A 204 11.98 6.20 19.84
C PHE A 204 11.74 7.62 19.29
N ALA A 205 12.80 8.32 18.89
CA ALA A 205 12.70 9.67 18.34
C ALA A 205 11.87 9.73 17.05
N VAL A 206 12.14 8.83 16.10
CA VAL A 206 11.40 8.77 14.81
C VAL A 206 9.92 8.45 15.04
N SER A 207 9.62 7.51 15.93
CA SER A 207 8.24 7.13 16.26
C SER A 207 7.49 8.28 16.95
N PHE A 208 8.16 9.01 17.85
CA PHE A 208 7.55 10.12 18.59
C PHE A 208 7.15 11.25 17.65
N VAL A 209 8.01 11.66 16.71
CA VAL A 209 7.68 12.70 15.73
C VAL A 209 6.41 12.35 14.93
N GLY A 210 6.26 11.07 14.53
CA GLY A 210 5.04 10.59 13.87
C GLY A 210 3.78 10.74 14.72
N LEU A 211 3.88 10.47 16.03
CA LEU A 211 2.77 10.63 16.98
C LEU A 211 2.36 12.10 17.18
N PHE A 212 3.29 13.06 17.12
CA PHE A 212 2.90 14.48 17.19
C PHE A 212 2.21 14.95 15.90
N SER A 213 2.64 14.44 14.74
CA SER A 213 2.05 14.80 13.46
C SER A 213 0.63 14.24 13.26
N ILE A 214 0.34 13.05 13.80
CA ILE A 214 -0.98 12.41 13.63
C ILE A 214 -2.10 13.13 14.40
N VAL A 215 -1.81 13.77 15.54
CA VAL A 215 -2.82 14.47 16.37
C VAL A 215 -3.53 15.61 15.62
N PRO A 216 -2.84 16.60 15.01
CA PRO A 216 -3.49 17.66 14.25
C PRO A 216 -4.12 17.13 12.95
N LEU A 217 -3.44 16.21 12.25
CA LEU A 217 -3.96 15.61 11.02
C LEU A 217 -5.26 14.85 11.25
N ARG A 218 -5.39 14.11 12.36
CA ARG A 218 -6.63 13.43 12.74
C ARG A 218 -7.78 14.42 12.93
N LYS A 219 -7.56 15.52 13.64
CA LYS A 219 -8.60 16.54 13.86
C LYS A 219 -9.06 17.16 12.55
N LEU A 220 -8.13 17.44 11.65
CA LEU A 220 -8.43 18.06 10.37
C LEU A 220 -9.09 17.07 9.40
N MET A 221 -8.44 15.96 9.08
CA MET A 221 -8.86 15.03 8.03
C MET A 221 -10.05 14.18 8.44
N ILE A 222 -10.05 13.65 9.67
CA ILE A 222 -11.09 12.71 10.13
C ILE A 222 -12.27 13.45 10.75
N LEU A 223 -12.04 14.34 11.72
CA LEU A 223 -13.15 14.98 12.44
C LEU A 223 -13.80 16.10 11.63
N LYS A 224 -13.00 16.98 11.00
CA LYS A 224 -13.52 18.14 10.26
C LYS A 224 -13.92 17.80 8.84
N TYR A 225 -13.01 17.24 8.05
CA TYR A 225 -13.27 16.94 6.63
C TYR A 225 -13.98 15.61 6.39
N LYS A 226 -14.04 14.72 7.40
CA LYS A 226 -14.66 13.38 7.31
C LYS A 226 -14.26 12.62 6.05
N LEU A 227 -12.98 12.72 5.69
CA LEU A 227 -12.45 12.02 4.53
C LEU A 227 -12.42 10.53 4.82
N THR A 228 -13.02 9.74 3.95
CA THR A 228 -12.91 8.29 4.00
C THR A 228 -11.45 7.91 3.87
N TYR A 229 -10.95 7.12 4.81
CA TYR A 229 -9.60 6.58 4.75
C TYR A 229 -9.68 5.15 4.20
N PRO A 230 -9.56 4.95 2.88
CA PRO A 230 -10.04 3.74 2.20
C PRO A 230 -9.43 2.45 2.78
N SER A 231 -8.13 2.44 3.07
CA SER A 231 -7.47 1.25 3.65
C SER A 231 -7.96 0.95 5.08
N GLY A 232 -8.14 1.98 5.91
CA GLY A 232 -8.64 1.79 7.28
C GLY A 232 -10.12 1.44 7.32
N THR A 233 -10.92 2.05 6.45
CA THR A 233 -12.35 1.75 6.28
C THR A 233 -12.54 0.29 5.84
N ALA A 234 -11.81 -0.17 4.83
CA ALA A 234 -11.85 -1.58 4.40
C ALA A 234 -11.42 -2.55 5.53
N THR A 235 -10.41 -2.19 6.32
CA THR A 235 -9.96 -3.00 7.46
C THR A 235 -11.02 -3.05 8.56
N ALA A 236 -11.68 -1.93 8.84
CA ALA A 236 -12.76 -1.86 9.83
C ALA A 236 -13.96 -2.72 9.41
N TYR A 237 -14.38 -2.64 8.14
CA TYR A 237 -15.45 -3.48 7.60
C TYR A 237 -15.10 -4.97 7.69
N LEU A 238 -13.86 -5.33 7.37
CA LEU A 238 -13.39 -6.71 7.50
C LEU A 238 -13.43 -7.21 8.96
N ILE A 239 -12.96 -6.41 9.91
CA ILE A 239 -12.98 -6.79 11.34
C ILE A 239 -14.42 -6.91 11.85
N ASN A 240 -15.31 -6.00 11.44
CA ASN A 240 -16.72 -6.05 11.78
C ASN A 240 -17.38 -7.30 11.20
N SER A 241 -17.08 -7.65 9.94
CA SER A 241 -17.66 -8.84 9.30
C SER A 241 -17.24 -10.14 9.99
N PHE A 242 -15.99 -10.26 10.47
CA PHE A 242 -15.53 -11.45 11.19
C PHE A 242 -16.34 -11.77 12.46
N HIS A 243 -16.92 -10.76 13.09
CA HIS A 243 -17.70 -10.91 14.31
C HIS A 243 -19.18 -11.23 14.05
N THR A 244 -19.59 -11.33 12.77
CA THR A 244 -20.92 -11.84 12.40
C THR A 244 -20.90 -13.37 12.23
N PRO A 245 -22.03 -14.08 12.37
CA PRO A 245 -22.10 -15.54 12.19
C PRO A 245 -21.68 -16.00 10.79
N LYS A 246 -22.03 -15.23 9.76
CA LYS A 246 -21.64 -15.50 8.36
C LYS A 246 -20.16 -15.23 8.14
N GLY A 247 -19.65 -14.07 8.59
CA GLY A 247 -18.25 -13.71 8.41
C GLY A 247 -17.28 -14.55 9.24
N ALA A 248 -17.68 -15.07 10.41
CA ALA A 248 -16.86 -16.03 11.17
C ALA A 248 -16.63 -17.35 10.40
N LYS A 249 -17.62 -17.84 9.64
CA LYS A 249 -17.47 -19.02 8.76
C LYS A 249 -16.53 -18.71 7.60
N LEU A 250 -16.66 -17.52 7.00
CA LEU A 250 -15.77 -17.08 5.92
C LEU A 250 -14.32 -16.92 6.41
N ALA A 251 -14.11 -16.30 7.57
CA ALA A 251 -12.80 -16.14 8.19
C ALA A 251 -12.12 -17.50 8.43
N LYS A 252 -12.86 -18.49 8.94
CA LYS A 252 -12.33 -19.86 9.12
C LYS A 252 -11.89 -20.47 7.78
N LYS A 253 -12.67 -20.27 6.71
CA LYS A 253 -12.31 -20.72 5.36
C LYS A 253 -11.05 -20.00 4.85
N GLN A 254 -10.96 -18.68 5.02
CA GLN A 254 -9.79 -17.87 4.63
C GLN A 254 -8.52 -18.31 5.38
N VAL A 255 -8.60 -18.51 6.69
CA VAL A 255 -7.48 -19.02 7.50
C VAL A 255 -7.06 -20.42 7.04
N SER A 256 -8.02 -21.30 6.75
CA SER A 256 -7.70 -22.64 6.23
C SER A 256 -6.98 -22.58 4.88
N VAL A 257 -7.43 -21.70 3.98
CA VAL A 257 -6.78 -21.48 2.68
C VAL A 257 -5.38 -20.90 2.87
N LEU A 258 -5.20 -19.94 3.79
CA LEU A 258 -3.89 -19.38 4.13
C LEU A 258 -2.92 -20.48 4.58
N PHE A 259 -3.33 -21.39 5.47
CA PHE A 259 -2.50 -22.51 5.92
C PHE A 259 -2.19 -23.51 4.80
N LYS A 260 -3.12 -23.76 3.86
CA LYS A 260 -2.86 -24.61 2.70
C LYS A 260 -1.78 -24.02 1.79
N TYR A 261 -1.88 -22.73 1.46
CA TYR A 261 -0.86 -22.06 0.65
C TYR A 261 0.46 -21.89 1.40
N PHE A 262 0.43 -21.66 2.71
CA PHE A 262 1.61 -21.66 3.55
C PHE A 262 2.33 -23.02 3.49
N ALA A 263 1.60 -24.14 3.65
CA ALA A 263 2.18 -25.47 3.53
C ALA A 263 2.74 -25.74 2.14
N GLY A 264 2.02 -25.36 1.07
CA GLY A 264 2.52 -25.47 -0.30
C GLY A 264 3.80 -24.65 -0.53
N SER A 265 3.83 -23.40 -0.06
CA SER A 265 5.00 -22.52 -0.14
C SER A 265 6.17 -23.07 0.68
N PHE A 266 5.91 -23.64 1.86
CA PHE A 266 6.92 -24.27 2.70
C PHE A 266 7.51 -25.52 2.06
N LEU A 267 6.69 -26.37 1.46
CA LEU A 267 7.15 -27.54 0.70
C LEU A 267 7.95 -27.13 -0.53
N TRP A 268 7.52 -26.08 -1.24
CA TRP A 268 8.28 -25.52 -2.37
C TRP A 268 9.63 -24.97 -1.93
N ALA A 269 9.67 -24.20 -0.84
CA ALA A 269 10.92 -23.68 -0.27
C ALA A 269 11.84 -24.82 0.18
N GLY A 270 11.30 -25.86 0.81
CA GLY A 270 12.04 -27.08 1.17
C GLY A 270 12.62 -27.78 -0.06
N PHE A 271 11.80 -27.94 -1.12
CA PHE A 271 12.25 -28.52 -2.40
C PHE A 271 13.36 -27.70 -3.06
N GLN A 272 13.21 -26.36 -3.11
CA GLN A 272 14.25 -25.47 -3.62
C GLN A 272 15.53 -25.60 -2.80
N TRP A 273 15.43 -25.66 -1.47
CA TRP A 273 16.57 -25.80 -0.57
C TRP A 273 17.36 -27.10 -0.79
N PHE A 274 16.69 -28.22 -1.08
CA PHE A 274 17.37 -29.48 -1.44
C PHE A 274 18.18 -29.39 -2.74
N TRP A 275 17.81 -28.49 -3.66
CA TRP A 275 18.45 -28.33 -4.96
C TRP A 275 19.43 -27.15 -5.03
N THR A 276 19.52 -26.34 -3.98
CA THR A 276 20.50 -25.25 -3.87
C THR A 276 21.78 -25.79 -3.24
N ALA A 277 22.73 -26.24 -4.08
CA ALA A 277 24.01 -26.78 -3.62
C ALA A 277 25.06 -25.70 -3.29
N ALA A 278 24.95 -24.50 -3.89
CA ALA A 278 25.87 -23.37 -3.73
C ALA A 278 25.21 -22.05 -4.13
N ASP A 279 25.86 -20.92 -3.83
CA ASP A 279 25.43 -19.59 -4.27
C ASP A 279 25.33 -19.53 -5.81
N GLY A 280 24.14 -19.17 -6.32
CA GLY A 280 23.85 -19.15 -7.76
C GLY A 280 23.50 -20.50 -8.39
N CYS A 281 23.32 -21.55 -7.58
CA CYS A 281 22.88 -22.88 -8.03
C CYS A 281 21.46 -23.18 -7.53
N GLY A 282 20.66 -23.88 -8.34
CA GLY A 282 19.29 -24.30 -8.02
C GLY A 282 18.22 -23.67 -8.92
N PHE A 283 16.95 -23.97 -8.63
CA PHE A 283 15.81 -23.50 -9.45
C PHE A 283 15.68 -21.98 -9.52
N ALA A 284 16.21 -21.26 -8.53
CA ALA A 284 16.22 -19.80 -8.51
C ALA A 284 17.20 -19.16 -9.52
N SER A 285 18.08 -19.95 -10.14
CA SER A 285 19.06 -19.48 -11.13
C SER A 285 19.04 -20.36 -12.39
N PHE A 286 17.88 -20.92 -12.72
CA PHE A 286 17.73 -21.78 -13.88
C PHE A 286 17.70 -20.96 -15.18
N PRO A 287 18.56 -21.24 -16.19
CA PRO A 287 18.63 -20.48 -17.43
C PRO A 287 17.46 -20.84 -18.38
N THR A 288 16.24 -20.43 -18.02
CA THR A 288 14.99 -20.77 -18.75
C THR A 288 14.99 -20.35 -20.22
N PHE A 289 15.64 -19.23 -20.54
CA PHE A 289 15.70 -18.67 -21.90
C PHE A 289 17.07 -18.88 -22.58
N GLY A 290 17.90 -19.76 -22.02
CA GLY A 290 19.26 -20.03 -22.51
C GLY A 290 20.35 -19.19 -21.83
N PRO A 291 21.63 -19.52 -22.06
CA PRO A 291 22.77 -18.95 -21.34
C PRO A 291 23.00 -17.45 -21.64
N GLN A 292 22.70 -17.01 -22.87
CA GLN A 292 22.85 -15.61 -23.28
C GLN A 292 21.81 -14.71 -22.59
N ALA A 293 20.58 -15.18 -22.44
CA ALA A 293 19.52 -14.47 -21.72
C ALA A 293 19.78 -14.47 -20.21
N PHE A 294 20.29 -15.59 -19.68
CA PHE A 294 20.69 -15.70 -18.27
C PHE A 294 21.81 -14.71 -17.91
N ALA A 295 22.81 -14.53 -18.78
CA ALA A 295 23.87 -13.52 -18.59
C ALA A 295 23.32 -12.09 -18.50
N ARG A 296 22.17 -11.82 -19.13
CA ARG A 296 21.44 -10.54 -19.09
C ARG A 296 20.40 -10.46 -17.98
N ARG A 297 20.44 -11.39 -17.00
CA ARG A 297 19.46 -11.50 -15.89
C ARG A 297 18.02 -11.75 -16.34
N PHE A 298 17.83 -12.30 -17.55
CA PHE A 298 16.51 -12.64 -18.07
C PHE A 298 16.24 -14.14 -17.86
N TYR A 299 15.63 -14.46 -16.72
CA TYR A 299 15.26 -15.83 -16.34
C TYR A 299 14.09 -15.82 -15.35
N PHE A 300 13.43 -16.97 -15.18
CA PHE A 300 12.43 -17.15 -14.13
C PHE A 300 13.08 -17.65 -12.84
N ASP A 301 12.89 -16.91 -11.75
CA ASP A 301 13.41 -17.25 -10.42
C ASP A 301 12.46 -18.17 -9.61
N PHE A 302 11.25 -18.44 -10.15
CA PHE A 302 10.19 -19.23 -9.52
C PHE A 302 9.95 -18.92 -8.04
N SER A 303 10.08 -17.64 -7.68
CA SER A 303 9.88 -17.18 -6.30
C SER A 303 8.40 -17.19 -5.95
N ALA A 304 7.99 -18.08 -5.04
CA ALA A 304 6.63 -18.11 -4.50
C ALA A 304 6.22 -16.78 -3.84
N THR A 305 7.20 -15.97 -3.41
CA THR A 305 6.94 -14.63 -2.87
C THR A 305 6.43 -13.69 -3.96
N TYR A 306 7.06 -13.67 -5.14
CA TYR A 306 6.61 -12.83 -6.25
C TYR A 306 5.31 -13.31 -6.86
N VAL A 307 5.06 -14.63 -6.86
CA VAL A 307 3.74 -15.17 -7.22
C VAL A 307 2.67 -14.64 -6.26
N GLY A 308 2.92 -14.68 -4.94
CA GLY A 308 2.00 -14.15 -3.94
C GLY A 308 1.76 -12.63 -4.07
N VAL A 309 2.82 -11.84 -4.30
CA VAL A 309 2.68 -10.40 -4.55
C VAL A 309 1.86 -10.14 -5.83
N GLY A 310 2.12 -10.89 -6.90
CA GLY A 310 1.38 -10.78 -8.16
C GLY A 310 -0.11 -11.11 -8.03
N MET A 311 -0.48 -12.04 -7.14
CA MET A 311 -1.89 -12.36 -6.85
C MET A 311 -2.62 -11.23 -6.11
N ILE A 312 -1.90 -10.37 -5.38
CA ILE A 312 -2.45 -9.24 -4.62
C ILE A 312 -2.53 -7.99 -5.51
N CYS A 313 -1.54 -7.78 -6.37
CA CYS A 313 -1.46 -6.60 -7.23
C CYS A 313 -2.45 -6.68 -8.41
N PRO A 314 -3.08 -5.55 -8.80
CA PRO A 314 -3.92 -5.49 -10.00
C PRO A 314 -3.15 -5.92 -11.24
N TYR A 315 -3.84 -6.56 -12.20
CA TYR A 315 -3.24 -7.05 -13.44
C TYR A 315 -2.53 -5.93 -14.23
N MET A 316 -3.07 -4.70 -14.21
CA MET A 316 -2.46 -3.53 -14.84
C MET A 316 -1.06 -3.22 -14.29
N VAL A 317 -0.85 -3.40 -12.99
CA VAL A 317 0.45 -3.18 -12.34
C VAL A 317 1.40 -4.29 -12.74
N ASN A 318 0.95 -5.55 -12.73
CA ASN A 318 1.77 -6.70 -13.11
C ASN A 318 2.22 -6.61 -14.58
N ILE A 319 1.33 -6.22 -15.49
CA ILE A 319 1.66 -6.01 -16.91
C ILE A 319 2.64 -4.84 -17.08
N SER A 320 2.40 -3.72 -16.38
CA SER A 320 3.31 -2.57 -16.42
C SER A 320 4.71 -2.92 -15.90
N LEU A 321 4.80 -3.69 -14.81
CA LEU A 321 6.08 -4.18 -14.27
C LEU A 321 6.79 -5.11 -15.25
N LEU A 322 6.04 -6.00 -15.93
CA LEU A 322 6.60 -6.88 -16.94
C LEU A 322 7.13 -6.11 -18.15
N LEU A 323 6.35 -5.16 -18.69
CA LEU A 323 6.77 -4.29 -19.79
C LEU A 323 7.99 -3.46 -19.40
N GLY A 324 7.98 -2.89 -18.19
CA GLY A 324 9.13 -2.15 -17.64
C GLY A 324 10.38 -3.02 -17.53
N ALA A 325 10.24 -4.28 -17.09
CA ALA A 325 11.35 -5.23 -17.02
C ALA A 325 11.91 -5.57 -18.40
N ILE A 326 11.04 -5.79 -19.41
CA ILE A 326 11.45 -6.06 -20.79
C ILE A 326 12.14 -4.85 -21.41
N LEU A 327 11.59 -3.64 -21.24
CA LEU A 327 12.21 -2.42 -21.76
C LEU A 327 13.55 -2.13 -21.08
N SER A 328 13.63 -2.30 -19.77
CA SER A 328 14.84 -2.03 -18.99
C SER A 328 15.95 -3.06 -19.26
N TRP A 329 15.69 -4.34 -18.98
CA TRP A 329 16.69 -5.41 -19.08
C TRP A 329 16.86 -5.97 -20.50
N GLY A 330 15.82 -5.88 -21.33
CA GLY A 330 15.87 -6.37 -22.71
C GLY A 330 16.42 -5.35 -23.72
N ILE A 331 16.21 -4.05 -23.52
CA ILE A 331 16.56 -3.02 -24.51
C ILE A 331 17.53 -1.98 -23.95
N LEU A 332 17.17 -1.30 -22.85
CA LEU A 332 17.90 -0.14 -22.34
C LEU A 332 19.31 -0.50 -21.86
N TRP A 333 19.46 -1.48 -20.96
CA TRP A 333 20.78 -1.85 -20.43
C TRP A 333 21.73 -2.38 -21.50
N PRO A 334 21.33 -3.29 -22.42
CA PRO A 334 22.18 -3.73 -23.50
C PRO A 334 22.70 -2.58 -24.38
N ILE A 335 21.86 -1.58 -24.70
CA ILE A 335 22.27 -0.42 -25.49
C ILE A 335 23.33 0.39 -24.75
N ILE A 336 23.13 0.65 -23.47
CA ILE A 336 24.10 1.42 -22.66
C ILE A 336 25.43 0.66 -22.52
N GLU A 337 25.38 -0.68 -22.40
CA GLU A 337 26.59 -1.51 -22.33
C GLU A 337 27.43 -1.44 -23.61
N THR A 338 26.83 -1.23 -24.79
CA THR A 338 27.60 -1.01 -26.05
C THR A 338 28.37 0.31 -26.07
N LYS A 339 28.03 1.26 -25.19
CA LYS A 339 28.70 2.58 -25.09
C LYS A 339 29.79 2.61 -24.01
N LYS A 340 30.26 1.44 -23.58
CA LYS A 340 31.40 1.31 -22.67
C LYS A 340 32.66 1.91 -23.32
N GLY A 341 33.32 2.82 -22.61
CA GLY A 341 34.48 3.58 -23.10
C GLY A 341 34.15 5.02 -23.51
N ASP A 342 32.95 5.26 -24.05
CA ASP A 342 32.50 6.61 -24.45
C ASP A 342 31.72 7.30 -23.33
N TRP A 343 30.79 6.57 -22.69
CA TRP A 343 29.88 7.11 -21.68
C TRP A 343 30.38 6.87 -20.25
N TYR A 344 31.13 5.79 -20.04
CA TYR A 344 31.76 5.46 -18.77
C TYR A 344 33.07 4.70 -18.99
N SER A 345 34.00 4.82 -18.05
CA SER A 345 35.36 4.25 -18.16
C SER A 345 35.31 2.75 -18.45
N ALA A 346 36.15 2.31 -19.40
CA ALA A 346 36.27 0.90 -19.77
C ALA A 346 36.84 0.02 -18.64
N ASP A 347 37.60 0.63 -17.73
CA ASP A 347 38.27 -0.04 -16.62
C ASP A 347 37.40 -0.14 -15.36
N ALA A 348 36.23 0.53 -15.35
CA ALA A 348 35.33 0.50 -14.22
C ALA A 348 34.70 -0.91 -14.08
N LYS A 349 34.75 -1.45 -12.85
CA LYS A 349 34.05 -2.71 -12.52
C LYS A 349 32.55 -2.53 -12.77
N PRO A 350 31.84 -3.58 -13.25
CA PRO A 350 30.40 -3.51 -13.45
C PRO A 350 29.60 -3.19 -12.18
N SER A 351 30.17 -3.38 -10.98
CA SER A 351 29.58 -3.04 -9.69
C SER A 351 29.79 -1.58 -9.27
N SER A 352 30.68 -0.85 -9.96
CA SER A 352 31.06 0.50 -9.58
C SER A 352 29.98 1.53 -9.92
N LEU A 353 29.79 2.51 -9.05
CA LEU A 353 28.93 3.67 -9.30
C LEU A 353 29.44 4.53 -10.46
N HIS A 354 30.71 4.43 -10.83
CA HIS A 354 31.26 5.10 -12.01
C HIS A 354 31.13 4.28 -13.30
N GLY A 355 30.55 3.08 -13.22
CA GLY A 355 30.23 2.22 -14.36
C GLY A 355 28.72 2.11 -14.61
N ILE A 356 28.30 0.98 -15.18
CA ILE A 356 26.90 0.71 -15.55
C ILE A 356 25.91 0.81 -14.37
N GLN A 357 26.35 0.54 -13.13
CA GLN A 357 25.49 0.64 -11.94
C GLN A 357 25.13 2.08 -11.60
N GLY A 358 26.01 3.05 -11.88
CA GLY A 358 25.67 4.47 -11.75
C GLY A 358 24.47 4.83 -12.61
N TYR A 359 24.48 4.42 -13.89
CA TYR A 359 23.35 4.64 -14.79
C TYR A 359 22.07 3.96 -14.29
N ARG A 360 22.16 2.73 -13.76
CA ARG A 360 21.01 2.02 -13.15
C ARG A 360 20.39 2.81 -12.00
N VAL A 361 21.22 3.25 -11.07
CA VAL A 361 20.76 3.95 -9.86
C VAL A 361 20.26 5.35 -10.18
N PHE A 362 21.03 6.17 -10.90
CA PHE A 362 20.68 7.57 -11.14
C PHE A 362 19.50 7.72 -12.11
N MET A 363 19.35 6.86 -13.12
CA MET A 363 18.16 6.89 -13.99
C MET A 363 16.90 6.51 -13.20
N ALA A 364 16.98 5.51 -12.32
CA ALA A 364 15.86 5.14 -11.45
C ALA A 364 15.48 6.28 -10.50
N ILE A 365 16.46 6.93 -9.87
CA ILE A 365 16.21 8.08 -8.99
C ILE A 365 15.62 9.26 -9.78
N ALA A 366 16.16 9.57 -10.95
CA ALA A 366 15.68 10.68 -11.78
C ALA A 366 14.24 10.45 -12.25
N THR A 367 13.88 9.22 -12.64
CA THR A 367 12.50 8.87 -13.02
C THR A 367 11.54 8.95 -11.83
N MET A 368 11.92 8.41 -10.66
CA MET A 368 11.11 8.53 -9.43
C MET A 368 10.93 9.99 -9.00
N LEU A 369 11.98 10.80 -9.06
CA LEU A 369 11.92 12.22 -8.70
C LEU A 369 11.09 13.02 -9.71
N GLY A 370 11.24 12.74 -11.00
CA GLY A 370 10.48 13.37 -12.08
C GLY A 370 8.99 13.09 -11.95
N ASP A 371 8.61 11.83 -11.68
CA ASP A 371 7.23 11.42 -11.44
C ASP A 371 6.64 12.11 -10.19
N GLY A 372 7.39 12.10 -9.08
CA GLY A 372 6.99 12.78 -7.85
C GLY A 372 6.80 14.29 -8.06
N LEU A 373 7.71 14.95 -8.77
CA LEU A 373 7.63 16.37 -9.09
C LEU A 373 6.44 16.68 -10.00
N PHE A 374 6.23 15.87 -11.03
CA PHE A 374 5.07 16.01 -11.93
C PHE A 374 3.76 15.93 -11.15
N HIS A 375 3.62 14.94 -10.25
CA HIS A 375 2.42 14.80 -9.43
C HIS A 375 2.20 15.97 -8.48
N VAL A 376 3.25 16.50 -7.86
CA VAL A 376 3.16 17.70 -7.01
C VAL A 376 2.66 18.90 -7.83
N ILE A 377 3.27 19.17 -8.98
CA ILE A 377 2.89 20.29 -9.85
C ILE A 377 1.45 20.11 -10.38
N PHE A 378 1.10 18.91 -10.80
CA PHE A 378 -0.24 18.59 -11.30
C PHE A 378 -1.31 18.74 -10.21
N MET A 379 -1.06 18.24 -9.01
CA MET A 379 -2.01 18.36 -7.90
C MET A 379 -2.15 19.81 -7.43
N LEU A 380 -1.05 20.56 -7.37
CA LEU A 380 -1.08 21.99 -7.04
C LEU A 380 -1.87 22.78 -8.09
N SER A 381 -1.59 22.56 -9.38
CA SER A 381 -2.32 23.24 -10.46
C SER A 381 -3.81 22.91 -10.45
N LYS A 382 -4.21 21.64 -10.28
CA LYS A 382 -5.61 21.25 -10.13
C LYS A 382 -6.27 21.88 -8.91
N THR A 383 -5.57 21.94 -7.78
CA THR A 383 -6.08 22.55 -6.55
C THR A 383 -6.28 24.06 -6.72
N ILE A 384 -5.33 24.76 -7.35
CA ILE A 384 -5.42 26.18 -7.65
C ILE A 384 -6.58 26.45 -8.60
N ILE A 385 -6.72 25.68 -9.69
CA ILE A 385 -7.84 25.80 -10.62
C ILE A 385 -9.18 25.59 -9.91
N SER A 386 -9.29 24.56 -9.07
CA SER A 386 -10.49 24.29 -8.28
C SER A 386 -10.81 25.43 -7.29
N LEU A 387 -9.79 26.01 -6.66
CA LEU A 387 -9.95 27.15 -5.76
C LEU A 387 -10.44 28.40 -6.51
N ILE A 388 -9.85 28.71 -7.67
CA ILE A 388 -10.25 29.83 -8.53
C ILE A 388 -11.71 29.67 -8.98
N ILE A 389 -12.10 28.47 -9.42
CA ILE A 389 -13.49 28.17 -9.81
C ILE A 389 -14.44 28.37 -8.62
N ASN A 390 -14.08 27.90 -7.43
CA ASN A 390 -14.90 28.05 -6.23
C ASN A 390 -15.04 29.51 -5.77
N ILE A 391 -13.97 30.30 -5.86
CA ILE A 391 -14.01 31.74 -5.56
C ILE A 391 -14.92 32.46 -6.56
N ARG A 392 -14.74 32.18 -7.86
CA ARG A 392 -15.57 32.78 -8.92
C ARG A 392 -17.06 32.38 -8.81
N LYS A 393 -17.34 31.16 -8.36
CA LYS A 393 -18.70 30.70 -8.08
C LYS A 393 -19.32 31.45 -6.90
N LYS A 394 -18.57 31.64 -5.80
CA LYS A 394 -19.01 32.46 -4.66
C LYS A 394 -19.25 33.92 -5.02
N GLU A 395 -18.41 34.52 -5.87
CA GLU A 395 -18.64 35.88 -6.39
C GLU A 395 -19.91 35.95 -7.24
N SER A 396 -20.19 34.93 -8.07
CA SER A 396 -21.41 34.90 -8.88
C SER A 396 -22.69 34.73 -8.05
N GLU A 397 -22.66 33.92 -6.99
CA GLU A 397 -23.79 33.73 -6.07
C GLU A 397 -24.02 34.98 -5.20
N GLY A 398 -22.95 35.60 -4.69
CA GLY A 398 -23.04 36.87 -3.95
C GLY A 398 -23.54 38.03 -4.82
N SER A 399 -23.08 38.12 -6.06
CA SER A 399 -23.54 39.15 -7.01
C SER A 399 -25.00 38.97 -7.44
N TRP A 400 -25.51 37.73 -7.48
CA TRP A 400 -26.92 37.45 -7.74
C TRP A 400 -27.81 37.84 -6.56
N PHE A 401 -27.37 37.56 -5.32
CA PHE A 401 -28.09 37.95 -4.10
C PHE A 401 -28.29 39.46 -4.01
N TRP A 402 -27.21 40.25 -4.17
CA TRP A 402 -27.29 41.72 -4.17
C TRP A 402 -28.16 42.31 -5.29
N ARG A 403 -28.18 41.68 -6.49
CA ARG A 403 -29.05 42.11 -7.60
C ARG A 403 -30.53 41.88 -7.30
N ARG A 404 -30.85 40.80 -6.58
CA ARG A 404 -32.23 40.46 -6.20
C ARG A 404 -32.75 41.37 -5.08
N GLU A 405 -31.90 41.75 -4.13
CA GLU A 405 -32.23 42.77 -3.12
C GLU A 405 -32.46 44.15 -3.75
N LEU A 406 -31.60 44.56 -4.70
CA LEU A 406 -31.74 45.86 -5.39
C LEU A 406 -33.01 45.93 -6.24
N GLN A 407 -33.39 44.85 -6.93
CA GLN A 407 -34.66 44.79 -7.67
C GLN A 407 -35.90 44.71 -6.75
N ALA A 408 -35.75 44.22 -5.51
CA ALA A 408 -36.83 44.22 -4.52
C ALA A 408 -37.05 45.60 -3.85
N CYS A 409 -36.08 46.51 -3.96
CA CYS A 409 -36.19 47.89 -3.47
C CYS A 409 -36.71 48.90 -4.50
N GLU A 410 -36.94 48.50 -5.76
CA GLU A 410 -37.43 49.36 -6.85
C GLU A 410 -38.94 49.19 -7.17
N VAL A 411 -39.73 48.54 -6.29
CA VAL A 411 -41.20 48.42 -6.41
C VAL A 411 -41.91 49.12 -5.27
#